data_AF-A0A2G2DYJ9-F1
#
_entry.id   AF-A0A2G2DYJ9-F1
#
_cell.length_a   1.000
_cell.length_b   1.000
_cell.length_c   1.000
_cell.angle_alpha   90.00
_cell.angle_beta   90.00
_cell.angle_gamma   90.00
#
_symmetry.space_group_name_H-M   'P 1'
#
loop_
_entity.id
_entity.type
_entity.pdbx_description
1 polymer ?
#
loop_
_entity_poly.entity_id
_entity_poly.type
_entity_poly.pdbx_seq_one_letter_code
_entity_poly.pdbx_strand_id
1 'polypeptide(L)'
;MIRVILAFLASVLTGVQTYLIYSQKQAFCFNSGCEIVESLTVVPPLYFNLAGFLFFQVIFWCLLWGRNGSEFWNKFAQILLTAGLVAEAVLVFFQYSIAQAFCSYCLVVCSCILLLNIFCGLRQMFRGFIFAAAVLVACFSLQFNVGGNGAQPLEAGSIASVNGEAGRPELYLFFSATCPHCEAVIEVLKEENVCGMHFNPIESLASFTFPAAELHLKYDPSVNLGFLKSLSIKEVPVLVSVGAMGTQVIEGKTRILNYLGEQCRPDVAIDYSNEDNSFSTIDYTQPSSYLSIEEEGCSVEEDCDPPGKQAVLEK
;
A
#
# COMPACT_ATOMS: atom_id res chain seq x y z
N MET A 1 2.02 -2.89 -43.74
CA MET A 1 3.39 -2.90 -43.17
C MET A 1 3.51 -2.10 -41.88
N ILE A 2 2.96 -0.87 -41.80
CA ILE A 2 3.02 -0.03 -40.59
C ILE A 2 2.58 -0.77 -39.31
N ARG A 3 1.45 -1.51 -39.35
CA ARG A 3 0.95 -2.30 -38.19
C ARG A 3 1.96 -3.33 -37.68
N VAL A 4 2.68 -4.00 -38.59
CA VAL A 4 3.68 -5.02 -38.26
C VAL A 4 4.90 -4.38 -37.60
N ILE A 5 5.36 -3.25 -38.15
CA ILE A 5 6.49 -2.48 -37.60
C ILE A 5 6.16 -1.98 -36.19
N LEU A 6 4.97 -1.43 -35.99
CA LEU A 6 4.55 -0.95 -34.68
C LEU A 6 4.43 -2.08 -33.65
N ALA A 7 3.86 -3.23 -34.03
CA ALA A 7 3.79 -4.39 -33.14
C ALA A 7 5.19 -4.92 -32.78
N PHE A 8 6.12 -4.92 -33.74
CA PHE A 8 7.51 -5.29 -33.49
C PHE A 8 8.21 -4.32 -32.54
N LEU A 9 8.06 -3.00 -32.76
CA LEU A 9 8.65 -1.98 -31.88
C LEU A 9 8.09 -2.08 -30.46
N ALA A 10 6.79 -2.29 -30.30
CA ALA A 10 6.17 -2.49 -29.00
C ALA A 10 6.66 -3.79 -28.31
N SER A 11 6.88 -4.87 -29.08
CA SER A 11 7.51 -6.10 -28.58
C SER A 11 8.95 -5.84 -28.12
N VAL A 12 9.76 -5.13 -28.91
CA VAL A 12 11.13 -4.78 -28.51
C VAL A 12 11.14 -3.91 -27.25
N LEU A 13 10.25 -2.91 -27.15
CA LEU A 13 10.14 -2.05 -25.98
C LEU A 13 9.83 -2.84 -24.70
N THR A 14 8.82 -3.71 -24.75
CA THR A 14 8.43 -4.56 -23.61
C THR A 14 9.46 -5.63 -23.30
N GLY A 15 10.13 -6.18 -24.31
CA GLY A 15 11.21 -7.16 -24.15
C GLY A 15 12.46 -6.57 -23.51
N VAL A 16 12.88 -5.37 -23.95
CA VAL A 16 14.00 -4.63 -23.34
C VAL A 16 13.67 -4.32 -21.88
N GLN A 17 12.46 -3.84 -21.59
CA GLN A 17 12.03 -3.58 -20.22
C GLN A 17 12.07 -4.85 -19.35
N THR A 18 11.57 -5.97 -19.86
CA THR A 18 11.60 -7.28 -19.19
C THR A 18 13.05 -7.69 -18.87
N TYR A 19 13.96 -7.54 -19.84
CA TYR A 19 15.37 -7.88 -19.67
C TYR A 19 16.08 -7.00 -18.64
N LEU A 20 15.78 -5.69 -18.62
CA LEU A 20 16.34 -4.76 -17.64
C LEU A 20 15.87 -5.07 -16.22
N ILE A 21 14.56 -5.33 -16.03
CA ILE A 21 14.00 -5.72 -14.73
C ILE A 21 14.66 -7.02 -14.24
N TYR A 22 14.85 -7.99 -15.13
CA TYR A 22 15.53 -9.25 -14.81
C TYR A 22 17.00 -9.04 -14.38
N SER A 23 17.72 -8.13 -15.04
CA SER A 23 19.16 -7.93 -14.84
C SER A 23 19.52 -6.99 -13.70
N GLN A 24 18.74 -5.93 -13.48
CA GLN A 24 19.06 -4.84 -12.54
C GLN A 24 18.11 -4.78 -11.33
N LYS A 25 17.09 -5.65 -11.26
CA LYS A 25 16.03 -5.67 -10.23
C LYS A 25 15.27 -4.33 -10.06
N GLN A 26 15.42 -3.38 -10.97
CA GLN A 26 14.71 -2.10 -10.96
C GLN A 26 14.08 -1.87 -12.33
N ALA A 27 12.80 -1.48 -12.34
CA ALA A 27 12.10 -1.12 -13.55
C ALA A 27 12.56 0.25 -14.06
N PHE A 28 12.75 0.37 -15.37
CA PHE A 28 13.07 1.66 -15.99
C PHE A 28 11.83 2.54 -15.96
N CYS A 29 11.83 3.54 -15.08
CA CYS A 29 10.68 4.38 -14.81
C CYS A 29 11.07 5.84 -14.83
N PHE A 30 10.41 6.58 -15.72
CA PHE A 30 10.66 8.00 -15.94
C PHE A 30 9.97 8.90 -14.90
N ASN A 31 9.08 8.33 -14.08
CA ASN A 31 8.37 9.03 -13.03
C ASN A 31 8.17 8.15 -11.78
N SER A 32 7.91 8.79 -10.64
CA SER A 32 7.57 8.12 -9.37
C SER A 32 6.25 7.33 -9.43
N GLY A 33 5.41 7.61 -10.43
CA GLY A 33 4.14 6.90 -10.63
C GLY A 33 4.30 5.41 -10.90
N CYS A 34 5.45 4.97 -11.43
CA CYS A 34 5.74 3.55 -11.57
C CYS A 34 5.86 2.82 -10.23
N GLU A 35 6.57 3.41 -9.27
CA GLU A 35 6.86 2.78 -7.98
C GLU A 35 5.58 2.61 -7.17
N ILE A 36 4.69 3.59 -7.24
CA ILE A 36 3.37 3.56 -6.62
C ILE A 36 2.48 2.48 -7.26
N VAL A 37 2.48 2.37 -8.59
CA VAL A 37 1.69 1.34 -9.29
C VAL A 37 2.25 -0.06 -9.00
N GLU A 38 3.57 -0.21 -8.91
CA GLU A 38 4.24 -1.48 -8.60
C GLU A 38 3.92 -1.97 -7.18
N SER A 39 3.93 -1.08 -6.18
CA SER A 39 3.67 -1.45 -4.78
C SER A 39 2.22 -1.87 -4.53
N LEU A 40 1.29 -1.40 -5.35
CA LEU A 40 -0.14 -1.73 -5.24
C LEU A 40 -0.54 -2.99 -6.03
N THR A 41 0.35 -3.54 -6.85
CA THR A 41 0.06 -4.75 -7.62
C THR A 41 0.61 -6.01 -6.95
N VAL A 42 -0.25 -6.99 -6.72
CA VAL A 42 0.13 -8.32 -6.18
C VAL A 42 1.07 -9.07 -7.14
N VAL A 43 0.94 -8.81 -8.44
CA VAL A 43 1.74 -9.48 -9.47
C VAL A 43 3.02 -8.68 -9.73
N PRO A 44 4.21 -9.28 -9.62
CA PRO A 44 5.48 -8.58 -9.86
C PRO A 44 5.55 -7.96 -11.27
N PRO A 45 6.19 -6.79 -11.45
CA PRO A 45 6.27 -6.12 -12.76
C PRO A 45 6.90 -6.97 -13.85
N LEU A 46 7.78 -7.90 -13.48
CA LEU A 46 8.38 -8.84 -14.43
C LEU A 46 7.31 -9.62 -15.20
N TYR A 47 6.26 -10.08 -14.53
CA TYR A 47 5.18 -10.85 -15.17
C TYR A 47 4.30 -9.98 -16.06
N PHE A 48 3.99 -8.74 -15.64
CA PHE A 48 3.26 -7.79 -16.48
C PHE A 48 4.03 -7.47 -17.77
N ASN A 49 5.34 -7.21 -17.65
CA ASN A 49 6.21 -6.92 -18.79
C ASN A 49 6.36 -8.14 -19.73
N LEU A 50 6.53 -9.32 -19.17
CA LEU A 50 6.59 -10.56 -19.93
C LEU A 50 5.27 -10.85 -20.66
N ALA A 51 4.12 -10.64 -20.00
CA ALA A 51 2.81 -10.79 -20.63
C ALA A 51 2.62 -9.80 -21.79
N GLY A 52 3.02 -8.53 -21.61
CA GLY A 52 3.02 -7.52 -22.67
C GLY A 52 3.91 -7.91 -23.85
N PHE A 53 5.13 -8.41 -23.57
CA PHE A 53 6.04 -8.92 -24.60
C PHE A 53 5.41 -10.05 -25.41
N LEU A 54 4.89 -11.07 -24.73
CA LEU A 54 4.23 -12.21 -25.39
C LEU A 54 3.01 -11.75 -26.20
N PHE A 55 2.21 -10.84 -25.65
CA PHE A 55 1.05 -10.27 -26.35
C PHE A 55 1.45 -9.59 -27.67
N PHE A 56 2.42 -8.67 -27.65
CA PHE A 56 2.87 -8.00 -28.87
C PHE A 56 3.55 -8.95 -29.84
N GLN A 57 4.24 -9.98 -29.35
CA GLN A 57 4.84 -10.99 -30.21
C GLN A 57 3.78 -11.82 -30.96
N VAL A 58 2.69 -12.21 -30.28
CA VAL A 58 1.56 -12.89 -30.93
C VAL A 58 0.91 -11.97 -31.97
N ILE A 59 0.65 -10.70 -31.63
CA ILE A 59 0.10 -9.73 -32.58
C ILE A 59 1.01 -9.57 -33.80
N PHE A 60 2.32 -9.45 -33.60
CA PHE A 60 3.30 -9.35 -34.67
C PHE A 60 3.22 -10.54 -35.64
N TRP A 61 3.24 -11.77 -35.13
CA TRP A 61 3.15 -12.97 -35.96
C TRP A 61 1.81 -13.08 -36.69
N CYS A 62 0.69 -12.78 -36.01
CA CYS A 62 -0.63 -12.79 -36.64
C CYS A 62 -0.71 -11.78 -37.79
N LEU A 63 -0.19 -10.57 -37.60
CA LEU A 63 -0.16 -9.55 -38.66
C LEU A 63 0.81 -9.91 -39.80
N LEU A 64 1.92 -10.59 -39.49
CA LEU A 64 2.88 -11.03 -40.49
C LEU A 64 2.30 -12.15 -41.37
N TRP A 65 1.66 -13.15 -40.78
CA TRP A 65 1.01 -14.24 -41.52
C TRP A 65 -0.27 -13.79 -42.22
N GLY A 66 -0.99 -12.82 -41.65
CA GLY A 66 -2.12 -12.15 -42.30
C GLY A 66 -1.73 -11.40 -43.58
N ARG A 67 -0.43 -11.12 -43.80
CA ARG A 67 0.07 -10.50 -45.04
C ARG A 67 -0.07 -11.41 -46.26
N ASN A 68 -0.04 -12.73 -46.08
CA ASN A 68 -0.15 -13.68 -47.18
C ASN A 68 -1.61 -13.86 -47.67
N GLY A 69 -2.51 -12.92 -47.33
CA GLY A 69 -3.91 -12.93 -47.75
C GLY A 69 -4.85 -13.72 -46.84
N SER A 70 -4.35 -14.28 -45.73
CA SER A 70 -5.19 -14.99 -44.78
C SER A 70 -6.04 -14.01 -43.95
N GLU A 71 -7.34 -14.00 -44.23
CA GLU A 71 -8.32 -13.18 -43.51
C GLU A 71 -8.43 -13.60 -42.04
N PHE A 72 -8.24 -14.90 -41.75
CA PHE A 72 -8.31 -15.45 -40.40
C PHE A 72 -7.32 -14.79 -39.45
N TRP A 73 -6.04 -14.72 -39.82
CA TRP A 73 -4.99 -14.14 -38.97
C TRP A 73 -5.22 -12.64 -38.70
N ASN A 74 -5.74 -11.91 -39.70
CA ASN A 74 -6.08 -10.50 -39.54
C ASN A 74 -7.27 -10.30 -38.57
N LYS A 75 -8.31 -11.13 -38.68
CA LYS A 75 -9.46 -11.11 -37.76
C LYS A 75 -9.05 -11.48 -36.34
N PHE A 76 -8.21 -12.51 -36.20
CA PHE A 76 -7.70 -12.92 -34.89
C PHE A 76 -6.86 -11.82 -34.23
N ALA A 77 -5.97 -11.16 -34.98
CA ALA A 77 -5.21 -10.01 -34.50
C ALA A 77 -6.13 -8.85 -34.06
N GLN A 78 -7.22 -8.57 -34.78
CA GLN A 78 -8.19 -7.55 -34.39
C GLN A 78 -8.90 -7.89 -33.08
N ILE A 79 -9.30 -9.15 -32.89
CA ILE A 79 -9.92 -9.60 -31.63
C ILE A 79 -8.95 -9.42 -30.47
N LEU A 80 -7.70 -9.87 -30.62
CA LEU A 80 -6.68 -9.71 -29.59
C LEU A 80 -6.38 -8.24 -29.28
N LEU A 81 -6.32 -7.36 -30.28
CA LEU A 81 -6.14 -5.92 -30.09
C LEU A 81 -7.33 -5.26 -29.38
N THR A 82 -8.55 -5.75 -29.62
CA THR A 82 -9.74 -5.30 -28.88
C THR A 82 -9.66 -5.72 -27.42
N ALA A 83 -9.31 -6.98 -27.16
CA ALA A 83 -9.13 -7.50 -25.81
C ALA A 83 -8.02 -6.75 -25.06
N GLY A 84 -6.91 -6.46 -25.74
CA GLY A 84 -5.82 -5.63 -25.20
C GLY A 84 -6.31 -4.23 -24.83
N LEU A 85 -7.11 -3.58 -25.69
CA LEU A 85 -7.66 -2.26 -25.38
C LEU A 85 -8.60 -2.28 -24.17
N VAL A 86 -9.39 -3.34 -24.02
CA VAL A 86 -10.25 -3.53 -22.84
C VAL A 86 -9.42 -3.76 -21.58
N ALA A 87 -8.35 -4.56 -21.66
CA ALA A 87 -7.43 -4.76 -20.54
C ALA A 87 -6.75 -3.45 -20.12
N GLU A 88 -6.29 -2.65 -21.09
CA GLU A 88 -5.73 -1.32 -20.82
C GLU A 88 -6.74 -0.38 -20.18
N ALA A 89 -8.03 -0.47 -20.54
CA ALA A 89 -9.06 0.33 -19.89
C ALA A 89 -9.17 0.00 -18.39
N VAL A 90 -9.05 -1.28 -18.01
CA VAL A 90 -9.00 -1.69 -16.60
C VAL A 90 -7.73 -1.16 -15.92
N LEU A 91 -6.57 -1.22 -16.58
CA LEU A 91 -5.31 -0.72 -16.02
C LEU A 91 -5.31 0.81 -15.87
N VAL A 92 -5.91 1.54 -16.81
CA VAL A 92 -6.09 2.99 -16.73
C VAL A 92 -7.06 3.34 -15.60
N PHE A 93 -8.15 2.59 -15.44
CA PHE A 93 -9.04 2.74 -14.29
C PHE A 93 -8.30 2.51 -12.97
N PHE A 94 -7.50 1.45 -12.88
CA PHE A 94 -6.67 1.18 -11.70
C PHE A 94 -5.72 2.34 -11.40
N GLN A 95 -5.01 2.86 -12.40
CA GLN A 95 -4.09 3.99 -12.22
C GLN A 95 -4.81 5.27 -11.76
N TYR A 96 -5.99 5.53 -12.32
CA TYR A 96 -6.78 6.73 -12.01
C TYR A 96 -7.47 6.64 -10.64
N SER A 97 -8.17 5.55 -10.36
CA SER A 97 -9.03 5.43 -9.19
C SER A 97 -8.32 4.84 -7.97
N ILE A 98 -7.43 3.87 -8.18
CA ILE A 98 -6.78 3.13 -7.08
C ILE A 98 -5.39 3.68 -6.79
N ALA A 99 -4.52 3.71 -7.79
CA ALA A 99 -3.14 4.14 -7.59
C ALA A 99 -2.98 5.67 -7.42
N GLN A 100 -3.97 6.46 -7.87
CA GLN A 100 -3.91 7.93 -7.93
C GLN A 100 -2.61 8.46 -8.56
N ALA A 101 -2.00 7.65 -9.43
CA ALA A 101 -0.69 7.89 -10.03
C ALA A 101 -0.63 7.22 -11.41
N PHE A 102 -0.06 7.95 -12.38
CA PHE A 102 0.07 7.46 -13.74
C PHE A 102 1.48 6.92 -13.98
N CYS A 103 1.57 5.63 -14.30
CA CYS A 103 2.82 5.02 -14.73
C CYS A 103 3.08 5.39 -16.20
N SER A 104 4.15 6.15 -16.45
CA SER A 104 4.48 6.61 -17.80
C SER A 104 4.72 5.43 -18.76
N TYR A 105 5.30 4.35 -18.27
CA TYR A 105 5.56 3.15 -19.05
C TYR A 105 4.26 2.44 -19.49
N CYS A 106 3.32 2.24 -18.56
CA CYS A 106 2.01 1.66 -18.88
C CYS A 106 1.24 2.52 -19.90
N LEU A 107 1.31 3.85 -19.79
CA LEU A 107 0.69 4.74 -20.78
C LEU A 107 1.33 4.63 -22.17
N VAL A 108 2.64 4.39 -22.26
CA VAL A 108 3.30 4.10 -23.54
C VAL A 108 2.79 2.80 -24.13
N VAL A 109 2.68 1.73 -23.34
CA VAL A 109 2.11 0.44 -23.79
C VAL A 109 0.66 0.59 -24.25
N CYS A 110 -0.17 1.28 -23.46
CA CYS A 110 -1.55 1.63 -23.81
C CYS A 110 -1.61 2.40 -25.14
N SER A 111 -0.72 3.39 -25.31
CA SER A 111 -0.62 4.18 -26.55
C SER A 111 -0.26 3.31 -27.76
N CYS A 112 0.64 2.34 -27.60
CA CYS A 112 0.94 1.38 -28.67
C CYS A 112 -0.29 0.55 -29.08
N ILE A 113 -1.07 0.07 -28.11
CA ILE A 113 -2.31 -0.71 -28.36
C ILE A 113 -3.37 0.15 -29.04
N LEU A 114 -3.55 1.39 -28.59
CA LEU A 114 -4.45 2.37 -29.21
C LEU A 114 -4.07 2.64 -30.67
N LEU A 115 -2.79 2.92 -30.93
CA LEU A 115 -2.29 3.17 -32.29
C LEU A 115 -2.50 1.94 -33.19
N LEU A 116 -2.21 0.73 -32.70
CA LEU A 116 -2.44 -0.50 -33.47
C LEU A 116 -3.93 -0.70 -33.81
N ASN A 117 -4.86 -0.41 -32.88
CA ASN A 117 -6.29 -0.45 -33.14
C ASN A 117 -6.71 0.58 -34.19
N ILE A 118 -6.22 1.83 -34.09
CA ILE A 118 -6.47 2.89 -35.07
C ILE A 118 -6.00 2.46 -36.46
N PHE A 119 -4.77 1.92 -36.56
CA PHE A 119 -4.24 1.47 -37.85
C PHE A 119 -4.97 0.25 -38.41
N CYS A 120 -5.62 -0.58 -37.59
CA CYS A 120 -6.52 -1.64 -38.04
C CYS A 120 -7.83 -1.11 -38.65
N GLY A 121 -8.22 0.13 -38.32
CA GLY A 121 -9.29 0.88 -38.96
C GLY A 121 -10.20 1.58 -37.96
N LEU A 122 -10.87 2.66 -38.37
CA LEU A 122 -11.71 3.46 -37.48
C LEU A 122 -12.91 2.67 -36.91
N ARG A 123 -13.47 1.74 -37.70
CA ARG A 123 -14.55 0.83 -37.24
C ARG A 123 -14.07 -0.09 -36.11
N GLN A 124 -12.83 -0.54 -36.18
CA GLN A 124 -12.20 -1.38 -35.15
C GLN A 124 -12.00 -0.56 -33.87
N MET A 125 -11.49 0.66 -33.99
CA MET A 125 -11.35 1.59 -32.87
C MET A 125 -12.68 1.87 -32.18
N PHE A 126 -13.76 2.13 -32.93
CA PHE A 126 -15.08 2.40 -32.35
C PHE A 126 -15.64 1.19 -31.58
N ARG A 127 -15.48 -0.03 -32.11
CA ARG A 127 -15.87 -1.26 -31.41
C ARG A 127 -15.08 -1.44 -30.11
N GLY A 128 -13.77 -1.24 -30.17
CA GLY A 128 -12.91 -1.31 -29.00
C GLY A 128 -13.28 -0.28 -27.94
N PHE A 129 -13.57 0.96 -28.35
CA PHE A 129 -14.03 2.02 -27.45
C PHE A 129 -15.34 1.67 -26.76
N ILE A 130 -16.32 1.09 -27.46
CA ILE A 130 -17.59 0.65 -26.84
C ILE A 130 -17.32 -0.38 -25.74
N PHE A 131 -16.49 -1.39 -26.00
CA PHE A 131 -16.17 -2.40 -24.99
C PHE A 131 -15.37 -1.81 -23.82
N ALA A 132 -14.38 -0.97 -24.10
CA ALA A 132 -13.61 -0.27 -23.08
C ALA A 132 -14.52 0.61 -22.20
N ALA A 133 -15.44 1.38 -22.79
CA ALA A 133 -16.39 2.20 -22.06
C ALA A 133 -17.35 1.36 -21.20
N ALA A 134 -17.85 0.24 -21.73
CA ALA A 134 -18.71 -0.67 -20.96
C ALA A 134 -17.99 -1.23 -19.73
N VAL A 135 -16.72 -1.63 -19.89
CA VAL A 135 -15.91 -2.12 -18.77
C VAL A 135 -15.56 -1.00 -17.80
N LEU A 136 -15.23 0.20 -18.26
CA LEU A 136 -15.01 1.36 -17.39
C LEU A 136 -16.25 1.67 -16.56
N VAL A 137 -17.45 1.70 -17.16
CA VAL A 137 -18.70 1.90 -16.43
C VAL A 137 -18.92 0.81 -15.39
N ALA A 138 -18.64 -0.45 -15.74
CA ALA A 138 -18.70 -1.55 -14.77
C ALA A 138 -17.69 -1.36 -13.62
N CYS A 139 -16.45 -0.97 -13.91
CA CYS A 139 -15.43 -0.66 -12.91
C CYS A 139 -15.87 0.52 -12.02
N PHE A 140 -16.37 1.62 -12.57
CA PHE A 140 -16.87 2.75 -11.78
C PHE A 140 -18.11 2.41 -10.97
N SER A 141 -18.93 1.46 -11.42
CA SER A 141 -20.09 0.97 -10.65
C SER A 141 -19.68 0.06 -9.49
N LEU A 142 -18.49 -0.52 -9.54
CA LEU A 142 -17.96 -1.34 -8.46
C LEU A 142 -17.27 -0.41 -7.45
N GLN A 143 -17.72 -0.49 -6.20
CA GLN A 143 -16.95 0.04 -5.09
C GLN A 143 -15.77 -0.91 -4.89
N PHE A 144 -14.65 -0.60 -5.53
CA PHE A 144 -13.37 -1.17 -5.13
C PHE A 144 -13.04 -0.53 -3.78
N ASN A 145 -13.52 -1.15 -2.70
CA ASN A 145 -12.80 -1.13 -1.44
C ASN A 145 -11.49 -1.86 -1.73
N VAL A 146 -10.54 -1.10 -2.29
CA VAL A 146 -9.12 -1.35 -2.09
C VAL A 146 -9.00 -1.71 -0.61
N GLY A 147 -8.36 -2.83 -0.27
CA GLY A 147 -8.12 -3.21 1.12
C GLY A 147 -7.23 -2.16 1.79
N GLY A 148 -7.85 -1.03 2.15
CA GLY A 148 -7.25 0.30 2.16
C GLY A 148 -8.18 1.29 1.46
N ASN A 149 -9.31 1.63 2.12
CA ASN A 149 -10.17 2.76 1.77
C ASN A 149 -9.31 3.91 1.28
N GLY A 150 -9.64 4.51 0.13
CA GLY A 150 -8.85 5.58 -0.51
C GLY A 150 -8.27 6.49 0.55
N ALA A 151 -6.94 6.39 0.73
CA ALA A 151 -6.25 6.67 1.99
C ALA A 151 -6.82 7.91 2.67
N GLN A 152 -7.82 7.70 3.55
CA GLN A 152 -8.07 8.70 4.55
C GLN A 152 -6.75 8.76 5.33
N PRO A 153 -6.18 9.96 5.54
CA PRO A 153 -4.92 10.07 6.25
C PRO A 153 -5.06 9.30 7.57
N LEU A 154 -3.99 8.66 8.03
CA LEU A 154 -3.98 7.89 9.29
C LEU A 154 -4.52 8.73 10.47
N GLU A 155 -4.39 10.05 10.37
CA GLU A 155 -4.98 11.08 11.23
C GLU A 155 -6.52 10.99 11.35
N ALA A 156 -7.23 10.57 10.31
CA ALA A 156 -8.70 10.42 10.32
C ALA A 156 -9.17 9.27 11.22
N GLY A 157 -8.29 8.30 11.49
CA GLY A 157 -8.50 7.26 12.49
C GLY A 157 -8.01 7.64 13.89
N SER A 158 -7.41 8.82 14.06
CA SER A 158 -6.83 9.27 15.33
C SER A 158 -7.89 9.93 16.21
N ILE A 159 -8.04 9.45 17.45
CA ILE A 159 -8.90 10.06 18.47
C ILE A 159 -8.25 11.28 19.13
N ALA A 160 -6.93 11.34 19.13
CA ALA A 160 -6.17 12.40 19.78
C ALA A 160 -4.78 12.55 19.17
N SER A 161 -4.25 13.77 19.15
CA SER A 161 -2.90 14.07 18.67
C SER A 161 -2.13 14.95 19.64
N VAL A 162 -0.80 14.79 19.68
CA VAL A 162 0.13 15.61 20.44
C VAL A 162 1.20 16.11 19.47
N ASN A 163 1.42 17.42 19.45
CA ASN A 163 2.43 18.02 18.61
C ASN A 163 3.84 17.75 19.18
N GLY A 164 4.76 17.31 18.32
CA GLY A 164 6.16 17.09 18.67
C GLY A 164 7.07 18.26 18.33
N GLU A 165 8.35 18.10 18.66
CA GLU A 165 9.39 19.04 18.25
C GLU A 165 9.71 18.93 16.75
N ALA A 166 10.06 20.06 16.14
CA ALA A 166 10.41 20.10 14.73
C ALA A 166 11.65 19.25 14.42
N GLY A 167 11.54 18.35 13.45
CA GLY A 167 12.64 17.44 13.04
C GLY A 167 12.62 16.07 13.71
N ARG A 168 11.68 15.81 14.64
CA ARG A 168 11.41 14.48 15.21
C ARG A 168 10.38 13.72 14.35
N PRO A 169 10.38 12.37 14.39
CA PRO A 169 9.40 11.57 13.67
C PRO A 169 7.98 11.78 14.21
N GLU A 170 7.00 11.63 13.32
CA GLU A 170 5.58 11.60 13.66
C GLU A 170 5.12 10.16 13.83
N LEU A 171 4.46 9.87 14.95
CA LEU A 171 4.14 8.53 15.37
C LEU A 171 2.63 8.29 15.38
N TYR A 172 2.21 7.10 14.93
CA TYR A 172 0.81 6.64 15.01
C TYR A 172 0.76 5.37 15.84
N LEU A 173 0.12 5.43 17.01
CA LEU A 173 -0.04 4.29 17.91
C LEU A 173 -1.42 3.65 17.71
N PHE A 174 -1.41 2.41 17.21
CA PHE A 174 -2.59 1.58 17.10
C PHE A 174 -2.80 0.78 18.38
N PHE A 175 -3.98 0.92 18.99
CA PHE A 175 -4.23 0.35 20.31
C PHE A 175 -5.68 -0.07 20.54
N SER A 176 -5.92 -0.88 21.56
CA SER A 176 -7.25 -1.13 22.15
C SER A 176 -7.25 -0.70 23.61
N ALA A 177 -8.39 -0.17 24.07
CA ALA A 177 -8.59 0.22 25.46
C ALA A 177 -8.67 -0.98 26.41
N THR A 178 -8.93 -2.18 25.90
CA THR A 178 -9.00 -3.42 26.71
C THR A 178 -7.65 -4.16 26.78
N CYS A 179 -6.63 -3.68 26.06
CA CYS A 179 -5.35 -4.38 25.95
C CYS A 179 -4.32 -3.88 26.99
N PRO A 180 -3.83 -4.73 27.91
CA PRO A 180 -2.85 -4.33 28.94
C PRO A 180 -1.48 -3.91 28.35
N HIS A 181 -1.11 -4.47 27.19
CA HIS A 181 0.11 -4.09 26.49
C HIS A 181 0.03 -2.68 25.91
N CYS A 182 -1.15 -2.28 25.44
CA CYS A 182 -1.42 -0.94 24.95
C CYS A 182 -1.38 0.10 26.09
N GLU A 183 -1.99 -0.23 27.22
CA GLU A 183 -1.97 0.62 28.41
C GLU A 183 -0.54 0.89 28.89
N ALA A 184 0.30 -0.15 28.97
CA ALA A 184 1.70 0.00 29.35
C ALA A 184 2.49 0.96 28.45
N VAL A 185 2.25 0.92 27.13
CA VAL A 185 2.87 1.83 26.18
C VAL A 185 2.37 3.26 26.38
N ILE A 186 1.05 3.44 26.54
CA ILE A 186 0.43 4.77 26.74
C ILE A 186 0.91 5.42 28.04
N GLU A 187 1.11 4.66 29.12
CA GLU A 187 1.63 5.20 30.39
C GLU A 187 3.05 5.76 30.22
N VAL A 188 3.94 5.04 29.52
CA VAL A 188 5.30 5.54 29.24
C VAL A 188 5.28 6.81 28.40
N LEU A 189 4.32 6.92 27.48
CA LEU A 189 4.16 8.11 26.64
C LEU A 189 3.68 9.34 27.41
N LYS A 190 3.00 9.18 28.56
CA LYS A 190 2.57 10.31 29.40
C LYS A 190 3.73 11.02 30.09
N GLU A 191 4.90 10.38 30.14
CA GLU A 191 6.13 11.00 30.61
C GLU A 191 6.68 12.00 29.56
N GLU A 192 7.84 12.60 29.81
CA GLU A 192 8.46 13.53 28.85
C GLU A 192 8.72 12.85 27.50
N ASN A 193 7.97 13.27 26.48
CA ASN A 193 8.04 12.80 25.09
C ASN A 193 8.18 14.01 24.16
N VAL A 194 9.16 13.97 23.26
CA VAL A 194 9.43 15.05 22.28
C VAL A 194 8.91 14.74 20.88
N CYS A 195 8.44 13.50 20.64
CA CYS A 195 7.89 13.09 19.34
C CYS A 195 6.41 13.50 19.19
N GLY A 196 6.03 13.82 17.95
CA GLY A 196 4.63 14.04 17.60
C GLY A 196 3.90 12.70 17.58
N MET A 197 2.69 12.65 18.14
CA MET A 197 1.98 11.38 18.32
C MET A 197 0.50 11.47 18.03
N HIS A 198 -0.02 10.47 17.34
CA HIS A 198 -1.43 10.21 17.08
C HIS A 198 -1.87 8.92 17.75
N PHE A 199 -3.05 8.94 18.35
CA PHE A 199 -3.64 7.81 19.06
C PHE A 199 -4.76 7.21 18.21
N ASN A 200 -4.54 6.01 17.68
CA ASN A 200 -5.40 5.35 16.71
C ASN A 200 -6.08 4.11 17.33
N PRO A 201 -7.23 4.26 18.02
CA PRO A 201 -7.90 3.12 18.62
C PRO A 201 -8.51 2.21 17.54
N ILE A 202 -8.45 0.90 17.74
CA ILE A 202 -9.09 -0.09 16.83
C ILE A 202 -10.60 -0.23 17.07
N GLU A 203 -11.12 0.43 18.10
CA GLU A 203 -12.52 0.40 18.52
C GLU A 203 -13.04 1.82 18.83
N SER A 204 -14.36 1.99 18.87
CA SER A 204 -14.97 3.26 19.27
C SER A 204 -14.91 3.44 20.78
N LEU A 205 -14.12 4.41 21.23
CA LEU A 205 -14.03 4.87 22.60
C LEU A 205 -15.04 5.99 22.89
N ALA A 206 -15.71 5.89 24.05
CA ALA A 206 -16.61 6.92 24.56
C ALA A 206 -15.88 8.18 25.04
N SER A 207 -14.64 8.01 25.52
CA SER A 207 -13.77 9.09 25.98
C SER A 207 -12.32 8.63 25.99
N PHE A 208 -11.40 9.55 25.68
CA PHE A 208 -9.96 9.36 25.81
C PHE A 208 -9.34 10.61 26.42
N THR A 209 -8.31 10.46 27.23
CA THR A 209 -7.65 11.58 27.91
C THR A 209 -6.15 11.34 27.94
N PHE A 210 -5.42 12.32 27.42
CA PHE A 210 -3.96 12.31 27.39
C PHE A 210 -3.42 13.74 27.60
N PRO A 211 -2.33 13.93 28.36
CA PRO A 211 -1.78 15.27 28.64
C PRO A 211 -1.40 16.01 27.35
N ALA A 212 -1.78 17.28 27.24
CA ALA A 212 -1.48 18.15 26.10
C ALA A 212 -1.97 17.64 24.73
N ALA A 213 -2.92 16.69 24.70
CA ALA A 213 -3.49 16.17 23.46
C ALA A 213 -4.66 17.02 22.95
N GLU A 214 -4.70 17.23 21.64
CA GLU A 214 -5.85 17.74 20.91
C GLU A 214 -6.80 16.58 20.58
N LEU A 215 -8.07 16.69 20.98
CA LEU A 215 -9.06 15.63 20.79
C LEU A 215 -9.82 15.78 19.47
N HIS A 216 -9.91 14.69 18.73
CA HIS A 216 -10.68 14.60 17.49
C HIS A 216 -12.02 13.90 17.74
N LEU A 217 -13.10 14.68 17.84
CA LEU A 217 -14.45 14.16 18.15
C LEU A 217 -15.09 13.35 17.01
N LYS A 218 -14.49 13.36 15.81
CA LYS A 218 -14.96 12.64 14.63
C LYS A 218 -13.78 11.84 14.08
N TYR A 219 -13.59 10.64 14.61
CA TYR A 219 -12.63 9.66 14.11
C TYR A 219 -13.35 8.38 13.70
N ASP A 220 -12.76 7.62 12.78
CA ASP A 220 -13.32 6.37 12.28
C ASP A 220 -12.34 5.19 12.55
N PRO A 221 -12.61 4.33 13.54
CA PRO A 221 -11.78 3.15 13.83
C PRO A 221 -11.64 2.18 12.65
N SER A 222 -12.57 2.20 11.70
CA SER A 222 -12.51 1.33 10.52
C SER A 222 -11.31 1.66 9.62
N VAL A 223 -10.82 2.91 9.64
CA VAL A 223 -9.58 3.33 8.96
C VAL A 223 -8.39 2.59 9.57
N ASN A 224 -8.35 2.47 10.90
CA ASN A 224 -7.26 1.81 11.63
C ASN A 224 -7.27 0.31 11.38
N LEU A 225 -8.43 -0.32 11.50
CA LEU A 225 -8.60 -1.75 11.20
C LEU A 225 -8.26 -2.07 9.74
N GLY A 226 -8.66 -1.21 8.79
CA GLY A 226 -8.32 -1.34 7.38
C GLY A 226 -6.82 -1.27 7.13
N PHE A 227 -6.13 -0.35 7.80
CA PHE A 227 -4.66 -0.22 7.72
C PHE A 227 -3.93 -1.43 8.29
N LEU A 228 -4.30 -1.92 9.49
CA LEU A 228 -3.67 -3.11 10.08
C LEU A 228 -3.90 -4.35 9.20
N LYS A 229 -5.10 -4.51 8.65
CA LYS A 229 -5.45 -5.61 7.73
C LYS A 229 -4.61 -5.57 6.45
N SER A 230 -4.37 -4.39 5.87
CA SER A 230 -3.57 -4.27 4.64
C SER A 230 -2.12 -4.68 4.84
N LEU A 231 -1.59 -4.50 6.06
CA LEU A 231 -0.26 -4.96 6.47
C LEU A 231 -0.23 -6.40 7.00
N SER A 232 -1.36 -7.11 7.00
CA SER A 232 -1.50 -8.45 7.58
C SER A 232 -1.14 -8.53 9.08
N ILE A 233 -1.29 -7.43 9.80
CA ILE A 233 -1.05 -7.32 11.23
C ILE A 233 -2.32 -7.74 11.97
N LYS A 234 -2.16 -8.62 12.95
CA LYS A 234 -3.27 -9.23 13.69
C LYS A 234 -3.28 -8.90 15.18
N GLU A 235 -2.29 -8.16 15.66
CA GLU A 235 -2.08 -7.89 17.07
C GLU A 235 -1.79 -6.40 17.31
N VAL A 236 -2.17 -5.90 18.48
CA VAL A 236 -1.87 -4.55 18.98
C VAL A 236 -1.16 -4.65 20.34
N PRO A 237 -0.25 -3.74 20.73
CA PRO A 237 0.02 -2.43 20.14
C PRO A 237 0.92 -2.48 18.90
N VAL A 238 0.67 -1.55 17.97
CA VAL A 238 1.55 -1.29 16.83
C VAL A 238 1.86 0.20 16.74
N LEU A 239 3.14 0.53 16.54
CA LEU A 239 3.61 1.89 16.33
C LEU A 239 4.07 2.04 14.88
N VAL A 240 3.58 3.07 14.20
CA VAL A 240 4.07 3.48 12.89
C VAL A 240 4.83 4.79 13.05
N SER A 241 6.11 4.79 12.68
CA SER A 241 6.95 5.98 12.64
C SER A 241 7.04 6.50 11.21
N VAL A 242 6.71 7.78 11.02
CA VAL A 242 6.86 8.51 9.77
C VAL A 242 7.94 9.58 9.96
N GLY A 243 9.07 9.44 9.26
CA GLY A 243 10.20 10.37 9.39
C GLY A 243 10.98 10.56 8.09
N ALA A 244 12.07 11.32 8.15
CA ALA A 244 12.90 11.66 6.97
C ALA A 244 13.54 10.45 6.28
N MET A 245 13.71 9.33 6.99
CA MET A 245 14.29 8.08 6.47
C MET A 245 13.23 7.10 5.94
N GLY A 246 11.95 7.47 5.95
CA GLY A 246 10.84 6.64 5.49
C GLY A 246 9.89 6.22 6.62
N THR A 247 8.97 5.30 6.28
CA THR A 247 7.95 4.77 7.19
C THR A 247 8.40 3.43 7.77
N GLN A 248 8.33 3.28 9.09
CA GLN A 248 8.67 2.04 9.80
C GLN A 248 7.49 1.58 10.64
N VAL A 249 7.22 0.27 10.62
CA VAL A 249 6.19 -0.38 11.45
C VAL A 249 6.87 -1.21 12.55
N ILE A 250 6.42 -1.02 13.78
CA ILE A 250 6.99 -1.62 14.99
C ILE A 250 5.85 -2.29 15.76
N GLU A 251 5.90 -3.61 15.84
CA GLU A 251 4.88 -4.43 16.50
C GLU A 251 5.36 -4.88 17.88
N GLY A 252 4.45 -4.89 18.86
CA GLY A 252 4.67 -5.46 20.19
C GLY A 252 5.21 -4.47 21.21
N LYS A 253 4.76 -4.64 22.46
CA LYS A 253 5.07 -3.74 23.60
C LYS A 253 6.56 -3.42 23.74
N THR A 254 7.41 -4.44 23.86
CA THR A 254 8.84 -4.29 24.20
C THR A 254 9.59 -3.51 23.12
N ARG A 255 9.30 -3.80 21.84
CA ARG A 255 9.96 -3.14 20.71
C ARG A 255 9.54 -1.68 20.60
N ILE A 256 8.27 -1.40 20.86
CA ILE A 256 7.74 -0.03 20.91
C ILE A 256 8.41 0.77 22.04
N LEU A 257 8.48 0.22 23.25
CA LEU A 257 9.11 0.90 24.39
C LEU A 257 10.59 1.22 24.13
N ASN A 258 11.35 0.27 23.56
CA ASN A 258 12.74 0.49 23.20
C ASN A 258 12.89 1.61 22.16
N TYR A 259 12.05 1.60 21.12
CA TYR A 259 12.06 2.64 20.10
C TYR A 259 11.78 4.03 20.68
N LEU A 260 10.76 4.15 21.54
CA LEU A 260 10.42 5.40 22.21
C LEU A 260 11.56 5.90 23.09
N GLY A 261 12.25 5.01 23.80
CA GLY A 261 13.42 5.33 24.62
C GLY A 261 14.58 5.91 23.81
N GLU A 262 14.81 5.38 22.61
CA GLU A 262 15.93 5.80 21.75
C GLU A 262 15.65 7.08 20.95
N GLN A 263 14.41 7.26 20.45
CA GLN A 263 14.11 8.28 19.43
C GLN A 263 13.31 9.47 19.97
N CYS A 264 12.60 9.28 21.10
CA CYS A 264 11.55 10.19 21.55
C CYS A 264 11.76 10.76 22.96
N ARG A 265 12.93 10.51 23.55
CA ARG A 265 13.38 11.18 24.77
C ARG A 265 14.19 12.44 24.43
N PRO A 266 14.11 13.49 25.25
CA PRO A 266 14.93 14.68 25.07
C PRO A 266 16.41 14.31 25.11
N ASP A 267 17.19 14.89 24.20
CA ASP A 267 18.64 14.68 24.21
C ASP A 267 19.18 15.26 25.52
N VAL A 268 19.71 14.41 26.40
CA VAL A 268 20.39 14.88 27.60
C VAL A 268 21.66 15.59 27.12
N ALA A 269 21.65 16.92 27.16
CA ALA A 269 22.86 17.70 26.99
C ALA A 269 23.83 17.30 28.11
N ILE A 270 24.86 16.51 27.77
CA ILE A 270 25.96 16.23 28.69
C ILE A 270 26.71 17.55 28.87
N ASP A 271 26.43 18.23 29.97
CA ASP A 271 27.17 19.39 30.41
C ASP A 271 28.56 18.93 30.86
N TYR A 272 29.58 19.16 30.03
CA TYR A 272 30.99 18.94 30.37
C TYR A 272 31.54 20.06 31.28
N SER A 273 30.72 20.62 32.14
CA SER A 273 31.15 21.55 33.17
C SER A 273 30.53 21.19 34.51
N ASN A 274 31.04 20.11 35.11
CA ASN A 274 31.45 20.08 36.52
C ASN A 274 32.07 18.71 36.83
N GLU A 275 33.35 18.74 37.19
CA GLU A 275 34.00 17.67 37.95
C GLU A 275 33.24 17.50 39.26
N ASP A 276 32.47 16.43 39.41
CA ASP A 276 32.30 15.80 40.73
C ASP A 276 31.97 14.31 40.58
N ASN A 277 32.85 13.51 41.19
CA ASN A 277 32.81 12.06 41.24
C ASN A 277 31.53 11.54 41.89
N SER A 278 30.67 10.87 41.11
CA SER A 278 29.88 9.75 41.62
C SER A 278 29.53 8.78 40.49
N PHE A 279 30.47 7.88 40.20
CA PHE A 279 30.23 6.75 39.32
C PHE A 279 29.30 5.75 40.05
N SER A 280 28.00 5.85 39.81
CA SER A 280 27.07 4.77 40.13
C SER A 280 27.07 3.81 38.94
N THR A 281 27.93 2.80 39.02
CA THR A 281 27.96 1.68 38.09
C THR A 281 26.61 0.97 38.12
N ILE A 282 25.77 1.18 37.11
CA ILE A 282 24.61 0.32 36.89
C ILE A 282 25.16 -1.00 36.35
N ASP A 283 25.04 -2.03 37.18
CA ASP A 283 25.54 -3.38 36.99
C ASP A 283 24.70 -4.11 35.92
N TYR A 284 25.31 -4.38 34.77
CA TYR A 284 24.76 -5.25 33.73
C TYR A 284 25.47 -6.60 33.76
N THR A 285 25.01 -7.52 34.60
CA THR A 285 25.17 -8.99 34.46
C THR A 285 24.28 -9.64 35.52
N GLN A 286 23.44 -10.67 35.35
CA GLN A 286 23.34 -11.88 34.51
C GLN A 286 21.99 -12.58 34.92
N PRO A 287 21.62 -13.82 34.51
CA PRO A 287 21.72 -14.54 33.24
C PRO A 287 20.34 -15.12 32.78
N SER A 288 20.32 -15.66 31.56
CA SER A 288 19.28 -16.52 30.99
C SER A 288 18.73 -17.58 31.96
N SER A 289 17.42 -17.57 32.20
CA SER A 289 16.65 -18.80 32.43
C SER A 289 15.14 -18.55 32.26
N TYR A 290 14.52 -19.42 31.45
CA TYR A 290 13.09 -19.53 31.14
C TYR A 290 12.52 -18.51 30.14
N LEU A 291 12.50 -18.96 28.89
CA LEU A 291 11.65 -18.49 27.81
C LEU A 291 10.19 -18.75 28.21
N SER A 292 9.59 -17.85 28.99
CA SER A 292 8.15 -17.63 28.90
C SER A 292 7.92 -16.89 27.60
N ILE A 293 7.05 -17.42 26.74
CA ILE A 293 6.47 -16.64 25.65
C ILE A 293 5.65 -15.56 26.37
N GLU A 294 6.27 -14.41 26.66
CA GLU A 294 5.52 -13.24 27.09
C GLU A 294 4.66 -12.84 25.90
N GLU A 295 3.35 -12.87 26.07
CA GLU A 295 2.42 -12.31 25.09
C GLU A 295 2.83 -10.84 24.86
N GLU A 296 3.14 -10.49 23.61
CA GLU A 296 3.64 -9.15 23.26
C GLU A 296 2.53 -8.21 22.74
N GLY A 297 1.31 -8.73 22.55
CA GLY A 297 0.16 -8.02 22.02
C GLY A 297 -1.17 -8.74 22.26
N CYS A 298 -2.26 -8.02 21.98
CA CYS A 298 -3.65 -8.51 22.01
C CYS A 298 -4.16 -8.68 20.59
N SER A 299 -4.92 -9.76 20.33
CA SER A 299 -5.50 -10.00 19.02
C SER A 299 -6.51 -8.93 18.62
N VAL A 300 -6.46 -8.50 17.37
CA VAL A 300 -7.49 -7.67 16.74
C VAL A 300 -8.66 -8.61 16.38
N GLU A 301 -9.72 -8.61 17.20
CA GLU A 301 -10.86 -9.53 17.01
C GLU A 301 -11.49 -9.36 15.61
N GLU A 302 -11.67 -10.50 14.91
CA GLU A 302 -12.43 -10.61 13.67
C GLU A 302 -13.94 -10.67 14.00
N ASP A 303 -14.71 -9.72 13.45
CA ASP A 303 -16.18 -9.69 13.38
C ASP A 303 -16.97 -9.97 14.67
N CYS A 304 -17.37 -8.90 15.36
CA CYS A 304 -18.56 -8.93 16.22
C CYS A 304 -19.82 -9.07 15.34
N ASP A 305 -20.32 -10.30 15.17
CA ASP A 305 -21.69 -10.53 14.71
C ASP A 305 -22.68 -9.75 15.60
N PRO A 306 -23.63 -8.98 15.03
CA PRO A 306 -24.55 -8.20 15.84
C PRO A 306 -25.40 -9.11 16.74
N PRO A 307 -25.53 -8.82 18.05
CA PRO A 307 -26.28 -9.67 18.97
C PRO A 307 -27.77 -9.54 18.67
N GLY A 308 -28.36 -10.53 17.98
CA GLY A 308 -29.78 -10.43 17.68
C GLY A 308 -30.44 -11.49 16.81
N LYS A 309 -29.92 -12.72 16.71
CA LYS A 309 -30.74 -13.87 16.26
C LYS A 309 -30.37 -15.13 17.04
N GLN A 310 -30.72 -15.13 18.33
CA GLN A 310 -30.93 -16.41 19.01
C GLN A 310 -32.16 -17.09 18.38
N ALA A 311 -31.90 -18.28 17.83
CA ALA A 311 -32.90 -19.22 17.43
C ALA A 311 -33.82 -19.53 18.62
N VAL A 312 -35.09 -19.15 18.50
CA VAL A 312 -36.16 -19.77 19.29
C VAL A 312 -36.42 -21.12 18.63
N LEU A 313 -35.80 -22.15 19.19
CA LEU A 313 -36.10 -23.54 18.93
C LEU A 313 -36.38 -24.16 20.29
N GLU A 314 -37.64 -24.08 20.74
CA GLU A 314 -38.15 -24.98 21.77
C GLU A 314 -39.70 -25.09 21.72
N LYS A 315 -40.13 -26.34 21.51
CA LYS A 315 -41.47 -26.95 21.58
C LYS A 315 -42.47 -26.72 20.44
#